data_AF-A0A7Z2ZJU8-F1
#
_entry.id   AF-A0A7Z2ZJU8-F1
#
_cell.length_a   1.000
_cell.length_b   1.000
_cell.length_c   1.000
_cell.angle_alpha   90.00
_cell.angle_beta   90.00
_cell.angle_gamma   90.00
#
_symmetry.space_group_name_H-M   'P 1'
#
loop_
_entity.id
_entity.type
_entity.pdbx_description
1 polymer ?
#
loop_
_entity_poly.entity_id
_entity_poly.type
_entity_poly.pdbx_seq_one_letter_code
_entity_poly.pdbx_strand_id
1 'polypeptide(L)' 'MVSAVIVIVALALIVPSIAVTVRRLHDQNKSGWFYLISLVPYVGGFVVLVFMCLEGTPGPSQYGESPK' A
#
# COMPACT_ATOMS: atom_id res chain seq x y z
N MET A 1 -1.74 19.07 24.15
CA MET A 1 -1.17 19.72 22.95
C MET A 1 -0.51 18.70 22.01
N VAL A 2 0.49 17.94 22.46
CA VAL A 2 1.17 16.91 21.64
C VAL A 2 0.20 15.85 21.08
N SER A 3 -0.74 15.33 21.88
CA SER A 3 -1.71 14.32 21.41
C SER A 3 -2.59 14.81 20.27
N ALA A 4 -2.98 16.09 20.26
CA ALA A 4 -3.79 16.66 19.19
C ALA A 4 -3.02 16.74 17.88
N VAL A 5 -1.74 17.12 17.95
CA VAL A 5 -0.84 17.15 16.77
C VAL A 5 -0.68 15.75 16.18
N ILE A 6 -0.48 14.73 17.02
CA ILE A 6 -0.34 13.33 16.57
C ILE A 6 -1.60 12.87 15.81
N VAL A 7 -2.79 13.18 16.33
CA VAL A 7 -4.06 12.78 15.69
C VAL A 7 -4.22 13.44 14.33
N ILE A 8 -3.92 14.74 14.20
CA ILE A 8 -4.00 15.46 12.93
C ILE A 8 -3.03 14.87 11.91
N VAL A 9 -1.78 14.64 12.30
CA VAL A 9 -0.78 14.02 11.44
C VAL A 9 -1.20 12.62 11.02
N ALA A 10 -1.70 11.80 11.95
CA ALA A 10 -2.18 10.47 11.64
C ALA A 10 -3.30 10.49 10.60
N LEU A 11 -4.30 11.36 10.76
CA LEU A 11 -5.41 11.51 9.80
C LEU A 11 -4.92 11.97 8.43
N ALA A 12 -4.01 12.96 8.39
CA ALA A 12 -3.43 13.45 7.14
C ALA A 12 -2.63 12.37 6.39
N LEU A 13 -2.04 11.41 7.12
CA LEU A 13 -1.25 10.32 6.54
C LEU A 13 -2.07 9.12 6.08
N ILE A 14 -3.36 9.02 6.40
CA ILE A 14 -4.23 7.90 5.97
C ILE A 14 -4.28 7.81 4.44
N VAL A 15 -4.63 8.91 3.76
CA VAL A 15 -4.76 8.92 2.30
C VAL A 15 -3.44 8.60 1.59
N PRO A 16 -2.30 9.27 1.88
CA PRO A 16 -1.04 8.98 1.19
C PRO A 16 -0.49 7.58 1.52
N SER A 17 -0.71 7.04 2.73
CA SER A 17 -0.27 5.68 3.07
C SER A 17 -1.02 4.61 2.26
N ILE A 18 -2.33 4.78 2.08
CA ILE A 18 -3.14 3.90 1.21
C ILE A 18 -2.69 4.05 -0.25
N ALA A 19 -2.50 5.28 -0.73
CA ALA A 19 -2.13 5.55 -2.11
C ALA A 19 -0.78 4.91 -2.50
N VAL A 20 0.25 5.02 -1.63
CA VAL A 20 1.55 4.38 -1.86
C VAL A 20 1.42 2.85 -1.86
N THR A 21 0.57 2.31 -0.99
CA THR A 21 0.33 0.86 -0.93
C THR A 21 -0.35 0.32 -2.17
N VAL A 22 -1.38 1.00 -2.66
CA VAL A 22 -2.06 0.64 -3.91
C VAL A 22 -1.10 0.75 -5.09
N ARG A 23 -0.24 1.78 -5.14
CA ARG A 23 0.80 1.89 -6.18
C ARG A 23 1.75 0.70 -6.16
N ARG A 24 2.23 0.29 -4.97
CA ARG A 24 3.09 -0.90 -4.83
C ARG A 24 2.41 -2.20 -5.28
N LEU A 25 1.11 -2.34 -5.01
CA LEU A 25 0.33 -3.48 -5.50
C LEU A 25 0.19 -3.44 -7.03
N HIS A 26 -0.04 -2.27 -7.61
CA HIS A 26 -0.10 -2.08 -9.07
C HIS A 26 1.24 -2.35 -9.75
N ASP A 27 2.37 -1.97 -9.13
CA ASP A 27 3.72 -2.30 -9.61
C ASP A 27 3.93 -3.83 -9.74
N GLN A 28 3.13 -4.64 -9.03
CA GLN A 28 3.13 -6.12 -9.07
C GLN A 28 1.97 -6.71 -9.90
N ASN A 29 1.32 -5.91 -10.74
CA ASN A 29 0.11 -6.28 -11.49
C ASN A 29 -1.06 -6.77 -10.60
N LYS A 30 -1.05 -6.47 -9.30
CA LYS A 30 -2.16 -6.77 -8.38
C LYS A 30 -3.12 -5.59 -8.33
N SER A 31 -4.40 -5.89 -8.09
CA SER A 31 -5.41 -4.85 -7.89
C SER A 31 -5.25 -4.15 -6.53
N GLY A 32 -5.55 -2.86 -6.46
CA GLY A 32 -5.62 -2.11 -5.19
C GLY A 32 -6.57 -2.72 -4.15
N TRP A 33 -7.54 -3.54 -4.56
CA TRP A 33 -8.42 -4.29 -3.66
C TRP A 33 -7.68 -5.23 -2.71
N PHE A 34 -6.46 -5.67 -3.06
CA PHE A 34 -5.61 -6.46 -2.15
C PHE A 34 -5.23 -5.71 -0.87
N TYR A 35 -5.31 -4.38 -0.85
CA TYR A 35 -5.14 -3.60 0.38
C TYR A 35 -6.17 -3.95 1.46
N LEU A 36 -7.40 -4.34 1.07
CA LEU A 36 -8.44 -4.72 2.02
C LEU A 36 -8.09 -5.96 2.85
N ILE A 37 -7.11 -6.76 2.41
CA ILE A 37 -6.57 -7.86 3.21
C ILE A 37 -6.03 -7.34 4.54
N SER A 38 -5.54 -6.09 4.61
CA SER A 38 -5.11 -5.46 5.86
C SER A 38 -6.20 -5.38 6.94
N LEU A 39 -7.48 -5.46 6.56
CA LEU A 39 -8.61 -5.50 7.50
C LEU A 39 -8.77 -6.87 8.18
N VAL A 40 -8.11 -7.92 7.67
CA VAL A 40 -8.08 -9.23 8.33
C VAL A 40 -7.17 -9.15 9.55
N PRO A 41 -7.69 -9.40 10.77
CA PRO A 41 -6.90 -9.28 11.99
C PRO A 41 -5.76 -10.30 12.01
N TYR A 42 -4.67 -9.95 12.69
CA TYR A 42 -3.43 -10.72 12.87
C TYR A 42 -2.60 -10.98 11.61
N VAL A 43 -3.23 -11.37 10.50
CA VAL A 43 -2.52 -11.83 9.29
C VAL A 43 -2.54 -10.78 8.18
N GLY A 44 -3.57 -9.95 8.13
CA GLY A 44 -3.80 -9.00 7.03
C GLY A 44 -2.66 -8.03 6.79
N GLY A 45 -2.21 -7.37 7.86
CA GLY A 45 -1.08 -6.44 7.82
C GLY A 45 0.23 -7.12 7.42
N PHE A 46 0.43 -8.38 7.83
CA PHE A 46 1.62 -9.15 7.48
C PHE A 46 1.65 -9.46 5.98
N VAL A 47 0.52 -9.83 5.39
CA VAL A 47 0.42 -10.09 3.94
C VAL A 47 0.72 -8.83 3.13
N VAL A 48 0.18 -7.67 3.53
CA VAL A 48 0.47 -6.39 2.87
C VAL A 48 1.95 -6.00 3.03
N LEU A 49 2.56 -6.27 4.19
CA LEU A 49 4.00 -6.09 4.40
C LEU A 49 4.83 -7.00 3.47
N VAL A 50 4.44 -8.26 3.29
CA VAL A 50 5.11 -9.14 2.32
C VAL A 50 5.02 -8.54 0.92
N PHE A 51 3.84 -8.06 0.49
CA PHE A 51 3.72 -7.38 -0.80
C PHE A 51 4.57 -6.12 -0.90
N MET A 52 4.82 -5.39 0.19
CA MET A 52 5.71 -4.23 0.19
C MET A 52 7.18 -4.58 -0.06
N CYS A 53 7.59 -5.79 0.31
CA CYS A 53 8.97 -6.26 0.18
C CYS A 53 9.24 -7.02 -1.13
N LEU A 54 8.19 -7.41 -1.86
CA LEU A 54 8.33 -8.10 -3.13
C LEU A 54 8.71 -7.14 -4.26
N GLU A 55 9.50 -7.64 -5.20
CA GLU A 55 9.83 -6.90 -6.41
C GLU A 55 8.61 -6.72 -7.32
N GLY A 56 8.58 -5.59 -8.04
CA GLY A 56 7.58 -5.36 -9.07
C GLY A 56 7.72 -6.36 -10.23
N THR A 57 6.64 -6.57 -10.97
CA THR A 57 6.67 -7.46 -12.15
C THR A 57 7.45 -6.80 -13.29
N PRO A 58 8.44 -7.48 -13.89
CA PRO A 58 9.17 -6.95 -15.05
C PRO A 58 8.29 -6.94 -16.30
N GLY A 59 8.46 -5.91 -17.14
CA GLY A 59 7.70 -5.72 -18.37
C GLY A 59 6.44 -4.87 -18.20
N PRO A 60 5.64 -4.73 -19.28
CA PRO A 60 4.45 -3.89 -19.26
C PRO A 60 3.42 -4.42 -18.26
N SER A 61 2.94 -3.54 -17.38
CA SER A 61 1.83 -3.84 -16.47
C SER A 61 0.53 -3.28 -17.03
N GLN A 62 -0.60 -3.87 -16.62
CA GLN A 62 -1.92 -3.32 -16.94
C GLN A 62 -2.15 -1.91 -16.36
N TYR A 63 -1.28 -1.46 -15.45
CA TYR A 63 -1.33 -0.17 -14.78
C TYR A 63 -0.27 0.83 -15.31
N GLY A 64 0.46 0.47 -16.36
CA GLY A 64 1.50 1.28 -16.99
C GLY A 64 2.84 0.54 -17.12
N GLU A 65 3.75 1.11 -17.91
CA GLU A 65 5.11 0.59 -17.98
C GLU A 65 5.85 0.93 -16.70
N SER A 66 6.49 -0.08 -16.09
CA SER A 66 7.46 0.17 -15.03
C SER A 66 8.60 0.99 -15.62
N PRO A 67 9.09 2.04 -14.95
CA PRO A 67 10.18 2.89 -15.46
C PRO A 67 11.56 2.19 -15.47
N LYS A 68 11.58 0.85 -15.39
CA LYS A 68 12.77 0.00 -15.36
C LYS A 68 12.75 -0.97 -16.53
#